data_AF-A0A2N4SJF6-F1
#
_entry.id   AF-A0A2N4SJF6-F1
#
_cell.length_a   1.000
_cell.length_b   1.000
_cell.length_c   1.000
_cell.angle_alpha   90.00
_cell.angle_beta   90.00
_cell.angle_gamma   90.00
#
_symmetry.space_group_name_H-M   'P 1'
#
loop_
_entity.id
_entity.type
_entity.pdbx_description
1 polymer ?
#
loop_
_entity_poly.entity_id
_entity_poly.type
_entity_poly.pdbx_seq_one_letter_code
_entity_poly.pdbx_strand_id
1 'polypeptide(L)'
;MTFADTHPDAFQALLSHGLITDAQHDAALAHPEAPALPPIPGPAHALAWMRLKNLITEEEVDAAVERLEDASPAVAAFTEAEDIAYDADDLLDLGTTGITHEAVVALFNEGLIDTETRDLALSAAPLTGAPAALGPTLGWLVTDGLLDTEPFEALRARIAAEPAFATAADHRRILDEAQAIVAADEQETADMLKEFARSQQASWRNFGMIVVAVVIVIGWYLFGH
;
A
#
# COMPACT_ATOMS: atom_id res chain seq x y z
N MET A 1 34.40 -10.93 -6.44
CA MET A 1 33.28 -10.87 -5.49
C MET A 1 32.33 -9.85 -6.10
N THR A 2 31.42 -10.33 -6.95
CA THR A 2 30.48 -9.50 -7.69
C THR A 2 29.31 -9.20 -6.77
N PHE A 3 29.12 -7.92 -6.45
CA PHE A 3 27.86 -7.44 -5.92
C PHE A 3 26.82 -7.74 -7.00
N ALA A 4 25.92 -8.68 -6.75
CA ALA A 4 24.76 -8.87 -7.60
C ALA A 4 23.89 -7.62 -7.40
N ASP A 5 23.75 -6.83 -8.45
CA ASP A 5 22.85 -5.68 -8.51
C ASP A 5 21.45 -6.16 -8.07
N THR A 6 20.89 -5.53 -7.04
CA THR A 6 19.55 -5.85 -6.49
C THR A 6 18.42 -5.00 -7.10
N HIS A 7 18.73 -4.20 -8.12
CA HIS A 7 17.78 -3.40 -8.91
C HIS A 7 17.34 -3.98 -10.28
N PRO A 8 18.04 -4.93 -10.96
CA PRO A 8 17.68 -5.38 -12.29
C PRO A 8 16.44 -6.30 -12.36
N ASP A 9 15.82 -6.69 -11.25
CA ASP A 9 14.71 -7.66 -11.29
C ASP A 9 13.35 -6.99 -11.56
N ALA A 10 12.99 -5.94 -10.81
CA ALA A 10 11.64 -5.35 -10.89
C ALA A 10 11.35 -4.59 -12.20
N PHE A 11 12.29 -3.78 -12.71
CA PHE A 11 12.12 -3.11 -14.01
C PHE A 11 12.12 -4.12 -15.16
N GLN A 12 12.97 -5.15 -15.10
CA GLN A 12 13.00 -6.21 -16.09
C GLN A 12 11.72 -7.06 -16.03
N ALA A 13 11.14 -7.29 -14.86
CA ALA A 13 9.85 -7.95 -14.71
C ALA A 13 8.75 -7.18 -15.43
N LEU A 14 8.66 -5.86 -15.25
CA LEU A 14 7.70 -5.02 -15.99
C LEU A 14 7.84 -5.16 -17.52
N LEU A 15 9.07 -5.19 -18.02
CA LEU A 15 9.35 -5.41 -19.44
C LEU A 15 8.91 -6.81 -19.89
N SER A 16 9.17 -7.82 -19.05
CA SER A 16 8.82 -9.22 -19.32
C SER A 16 7.30 -9.47 -19.30
N HIS A 17 6.58 -8.70 -18.48
CA HIS A 17 5.11 -8.66 -18.45
C HIS A 17 4.50 -7.79 -19.55
N GLY A 18 5.32 -7.07 -20.34
CA GLY A 18 4.86 -6.24 -21.44
C GLY A 18 4.20 -4.92 -21.02
N LEU A 19 4.36 -4.52 -19.76
CA LEU A 19 3.81 -3.28 -19.20
C LEU A 19 4.62 -2.04 -19.59
N ILE A 20 5.90 -2.23 -19.88
CA ILE A 20 6.79 -1.16 -20.36
C ILE A 20 7.50 -1.60 -21.63
N THR A 21 7.91 -0.62 -22.42
CA THR A 21 8.75 -0.81 -23.62
C THR A 21 10.24 -0.86 -23.25
N ASP A 22 11.08 -1.39 -24.15
CA ASP A 22 12.55 -1.34 -23.98
C ASP A 22 13.05 0.09 -23.75
N ALA A 23 12.47 1.08 -24.44
CA ALA A 23 12.84 2.48 -24.30
C ALA A 23 12.50 3.04 -22.91
N GLN A 24 11.34 2.68 -22.35
CA GLN A 24 10.95 3.08 -20.98
C GLN A 24 11.79 2.36 -19.93
N HIS A 25 12.13 1.09 -20.14
CA HIS A 25 13.06 0.35 -19.30
C HIS A 25 14.44 1.01 -19.27
N ASP A 26 15.02 1.32 -20.43
CA ASP A 26 16.32 1.98 -20.53
C ASP A 26 16.29 3.39 -19.92
N ALA A 27 15.18 4.13 -20.09
CA ALA A 27 14.98 5.43 -19.47
C ALA A 27 14.93 5.35 -17.93
N ALA A 28 14.27 4.33 -17.37
CA ALA A 28 14.24 4.08 -15.93
C ALA A 28 15.64 3.81 -15.38
N LEU A 29 16.42 2.95 -16.05
CA LEU A 29 17.81 2.66 -15.64
C LEU A 29 18.75 3.86 -15.77
N ALA A 30 18.52 4.73 -16.76
CA ALA A 30 19.31 5.95 -16.96
C ALA A 30 18.89 7.13 -16.07
N HIS A 31 17.77 7.01 -15.34
CA HIS A 31 17.26 8.11 -14.52
C HIS A 31 18.24 8.45 -13.38
N PRO A 32 18.51 9.74 -13.10
CA PRO A 32 19.54 10.14 -12.11
C PRO A 32 19.31 9.61 -10.69
N GLU A 33 18.06 9.37 -10.31
CA GLU A 33 17.71 8.84 -8.98
C GLU A 33 17.73 7.30 -8.91
N ALA A 34 17.75 6.60 -10.04
CA ALA A 34 17.70 5.13 -10.05
C ALA A 34 18.85 4.46 -9.28
N PRO A 35 20.11 4.92 -9.35
CA PRO A 35 21.21 4.33 -8.57
C PRO A 35 21.09 4.52 -7.05
N ALA A 36 20.23 5.44 -6.59
CA ALA A 36 20.03 5.75 -5.18
C ALA A 36 18.77 5.07 -4.60
N LEU A 37 18.02 4.32 -5.40
CA LEU A 37 16.84 3.62 -4.91
C LEU A 37 17.22 2.56 -3.87
N PRO A 38 16.36 2.33 -2.86
CA PRO A 38 16.47 1.11 -2.06
C PRO A 38 16.19 -0.12 -2.95
N PRO A 39 16.46 -1.34 -2.47
CA PRO A 39 15.98 -2.55 -3.12
C PRO A 39 14.48 -2.44 -3.39
N ILE A 40 14.07 -2.69 -4.64
CA ILE A 40 12.68 -2.53 -5.08
C ILE A 40 11.91 -3.81 -4.72
N PRO A 41 10.83 -3.74 -3.91
CA PRO A 41 10.12 -4.94 -3.46
C PRO A 41 9.52 -5.77 -4.60
N GLY A 42 9.03 -5.14 -5.66
CA GLY A 42 8.42 -5.83 -6.79
C GLY A 42 8.11 -4.94 -7.99
N PRO A 43 7.58 -5.52 -9.09
CA PRO A 43 7.26 -4.79 -10.32
C PRO A 43 6.25 -3.64 -10.10
N ALA A 44 5.25 -3.80 -9.25
CA ALA A 44 4.29 -2.73 -8.94
C ALA A 44 4.99 -1.48 -8.34
N HIS A 45 5.97 -1.68 -7.44
CA HIS A 45 6.77 -0.60 -6.86
C HIS A 45 7.63 0.11 -7.90
N ALA A 46 8.20 -0.66 -8.85
CA ALA A 46 8.92 -0.10 -9.97
C ALA A 46 8.00 0.74 -10.88
N LEU A 47 6.80 0.26 -11.16
CA LEU A 47 5.83 0.93 -12.03
C LEU A 47 5.31 2.23 -11.41
N ALA A 48 4.90 2.18 -10.13
CA ALA A 48 4.50 3.36 -9.37
C ALA A 48 5.62 4.42 -9.35
N TRP A 49 6.87 3.99 -9.12
CA TRP A 49 8.01 4.90 -9.18
C TRP A 49 8.20 5.51 -10.58
N MET A 50 8.12 4.71 -11.65
CA MET A 50 8.25 5.22 -13.02
C MET A 50 7.16 6.25 -13.35
N ARG A 51 5.91 6.01 -12.92
CA ARG A 51 4.80 6.97 -13.10
C ARG A 51 5.05 8.26 -12.34
N LEU A 52 5.49 8.19 -11.08
CA LEU A 52 5.82 9.37 -10.28
C LEU A 52 6.97 10.20 -10.91
N LYS A 53 7.91 9.55 -11.61
CA LYS A 53 9.00 10.22 -12.33
C LYS A 53 8.63 10.64 -13.76
N ASN A 54 7.37 10.48 -14.16
CA ASN A 54 6.88 10.79 -15.51
C ASN A 54 7.68 10.05 -16.62
N LEU A 55 8.12 8.83 -16.32
CA LEU A 55 8.79 7.96 -17.29
C LEU A 55 7.80 7.11 -18.10
N ILE A 56 6.58 6.99 -17.58
CA ILE A 56 5.43 6.35 -18.22
C ILE A 56 4.16 7.03 -17.71
N THR A 57 3.13 7.17 -18.56
CA THR A 57 1.82 7.73 -18.17
C THR A 57 0.81 6.64 -17.85
N GLU A 58 -0.31 7.00 -17.21
CA GLU A 58 -1.44 6.10 -16.97
C GLU A 58 -1.97 5.53 -18.28
N GLU A 59 -2.17 6.38 -19.29
CA GLU A 59 -2.70 5.97 -20.59
C GLU A 59 -1.76 5.00 -21.33
N GLU A 60 -0.44 5.11 -21.10
CA GLU A 60 0.53 4.16 -21.65
C GLU A 60 0.46 2.80 -20.96
N VAL A 61 0.19 2.76 -19.65
CA VAL A 61 -0.03 1.52 -18.89
C VAL A 61 -1.35 0.89 -19.31
N ASP A 62 -2.44 1.64 -19.36
CA ASP A 62 -3.76 1.16 -19.79
C ASP A 62 -3.69 0.58 -21.20
N ALA A 63 -3.09 1.31 -22.14
CA ALA A 63 -2.90 0.82 -23.50
C ALA A 63 -2.00 -0.43 -23.56
N ALA A 64 -1.14 -0.65 -22.58
CA ALA A 64 -0.35 -1.87 -22.46
C ALA A 64 -1.18 -3.06 -21.96
N VAL A 65 -1.99 -2.85 -20.93
CA VAL A 65 -2.92 -3.84 -20.39
C VAL A 65 -3.96 -4.23 -21.44
N GLU A 66 -4.60 -3.26 -22.10
CA GLU A 66 -5.57 -3.50 -23.19
C GLU A 66 -4.97 -4.34 -24.32
N ARG A 67 -3.72 -4.06 -24.70
CA ARG A 67 -3.03 -4.84 -25.75
C ARG A 67 -2.78 -6.28 -25.35
N LEU A 68 -2.51 -6.53 -24.06
CA LEU A 68 -2.31 -7.87 -23.52
C LEU A 68 -3.65 -8.63 -23.43
N GLU A 69 -4.72 -7.93 -23.09
CA GLU A 69 -6.10 -8.47 -23.09
C GLU A 69 -6.53 -8.89 -24.49
N ASP A 70 -6.34 -8.02 -25.47
CA ASP A 70 -6.76 -8.21 -26.87
C ASP A 70 -5.86 -9.16 -27.68
N ALA A 71 -4.74 -9.62 -27.10
CA ALA A 71 -3.77 -10.44 -27.80
C ALA A 71 -4.36 -11.79 -28.25
N SER A 72 -4.07 -12.17 -29.50
CA SER A 72 -4.46 -13.47 -30.06
C SER A 72 -3.25 -14.19 -30.66
N PRO A 73 -2.83 -15.35 -30.09
CA PRO A 73 -3.45 -16.05 -28.97
C PRO A 73 -3.28 -15.29 -27.63
N ALA A 74 -4.16 -15.58 -26.67
CA ALA A 74 -4.14 -14.98 -25.35
C ALA A 74 -2.77 -15.15 -24.68
N VAL A 75 -2.29 -14.08 -24.04
CA VAL A 75 -0.99 -14.05 -23.36
C VAL A 75 -1.20 -14.43 -21.89
N ALA A 76 -0.47 -15.45 -21.41
CA ALA A 76 -0.60 -15.92 -20.03
C ALA A 76 -0.20 -14.87 -18.98
N ALA A 77 0.59 -13.87 -19.37
CA ALA A 77 1.02 -12.78 -18.50
C ALA A 77 -0.03 -11.68 -18.29
N PHE A 78 -1.18 -11.71 -18.97
CA PHE A 78 -2.20 -10.66 -18.88
C PHE A 78 -2.68 -10.42 -17.44
N THR A 79 -3.16 -11.46 -16.75
CA THR A 79 -3.68 -11.32 -15.37
C THR A 79 -2.63 -10.75 -14.41
N GLU A 80 -1.39 -11.24 -14.50
CA GLU A 80 -0.30 -10.71 -13.67
C GLU A 80 0.03 -9.25 -14.02
N ALA A 81 -0.02 -8.88 -15.31
CA ALA A 81 0.22 -7.50 -15.73
C ALA A 81 -0.88 -6.55 -15.24
N GLU A 82 -2.13 -7.01 -15.26
CA GLU A 82 -3.29 -6.31 -14.72
C GLU A 82 -3.16 -6.12 -13.20
N ASP A 83 -2.85 -7.19 -12.45
CA ASP A 83 -2.62 -7.12 -11.00
C ASP A 83 -1.48 -6.14 -10.65
N ILE A 84 -0.36 -6.18 -11.37
CA ILE A 84 0.76 -5.25 -11.18
C ILE A 84 0.34 -3.79 -11.42
N ALA A 85 -0.50 -3.54 -12.43
CA ALA A 85 -0.97 -2.19 -12.73
C ALA A 85 -1.88 -1.66 -11.61
N TYR A 86 -2.81 -2.48 -11.12
CA TYR A 86 -3.66 -2.15 -9.98
C TYR A 86 -2.86 -1.89 -8.69
N ASP A 87 -1.94 -2.77 -8.34
CA ASP A 87 -1.09 -2.59 -7.17
C ASP A 87 -0.23 -1.30 -7.29
N ALA A 88 0.16 -0.92 -8.50
CA ALA A 88 0.91 0.31 -8.73
C ALA A 88 0.07 1.57 -8.52
N ASP A 89 -1.23 1.53 -8.81
CA ASP A 89 -2.16 2.63 -8.51
C ASP A 89 -2.33 2.82 -7.00
N ASP A 90 -2.54 1.73 -6.26
CA ASP A 90 -2.65 1.77 -4.80
C ASP A 90 -1.38 2.38 -4.17
N LEU A 91 -0.20 1.99 -4.66
CA LEU A 91 1.07 2.55 -4.23
C LEU A 91 1.20 4.06 -4.55
N LEU A 92 0.70 4.52 -5.69
CA LEU A 92 0.70 5.94 -6.04
C LEU A 92 -0.21 6.73 -5.10
N ASP A 93 -1.40 6.22 -4.81
CA ASP A 93 -2.36 6.85 -3.91
C ASP A 93 -1.78 6.99 -2.49
N LEU A 94 -1.20 5.91 -1.95
CA LEU A 94 -0.44 5.96 -0.69
C LEU A 94 0.67 7.02 -0.75
N GLY A 95 1.44 7.02 -1.83
CA GLY A 95 2.55 7.96 -2.04
C GLY A 95 2.11 9.41 -2.03
N THR A 96 0.92 9.74 -2.54
CA THR A 96 0.39 11.11 -2.52
C THR A 96 0.10 11.64 -1.11
N THR A 97 -0.18 10.74 -0.17
CA THR A 97 -0.50 11.08 1.23
C THR A 97 0.73 11.14 2.13
N GLY A 98 1.93 10.88 1.59
CA GLY A 98 3.19 10.87 2.33
C GLY A 98 3.49 9.55 3.04
N ILE A 99 2.69 8.50 2.78
CA ILE A 99 2.99 7.12 3.17
C ILE A 99 4.05 6.60 2.22
N THR A 100 5.28 6.44 2.72
CA THR A 100 6.47 6.09 1.93
C THR A 100 7.46 5.30 2.76
N HIS A 101 8.46 4.69 2.11
CA HIS A 101 9.60 4.07 2.81
C HIS A 101 10.26 5.02 3.82
N GLU A 102 10.40 6.31 3.50
CA GLU A 102 10.97 7.31 4.40
C GLU A 102 10.14 7.44 5.68
N ALA A 103 8.81 7.50 5.56
CA ALA A 103 7.91 7.60 6.71
C ALA A 103 7.94 6.33 7.58
N VAL A 104 7.98 5.14 6.96
CA VAL A 104 8.09 3.86 7.68
C VAL A 104 9.41 3.79 8.45
N VAL A 105 10.53 4.16 7.81
CA VAL A 105 11.85 4.20 8.48
C VAL A 105 11.87 5.22 9.62
N ALA A 106 11.22 6.38 9.44
CA ALA A 106 11.11 7.38 10.49
C ALA A 106 10.30 6.86 11.70
N LEU A 107 9.16 6.21 11.49
CA LEU A 107 8.39 5.58 12.58
C LEU A 107 9.22 4.54 13.34
N PHE A 108 10.00 3.73 12.63
CA PHE A 108 10.89 2.76 13.25
C PHE A 108 12.00 3.44 14.08
N ASN A 109 12.60 4.51 13.57
CA ASN A 109 13.66 5.24 14.26
C ASN A 109 13.15 5.99 15.51
N GLU A 110 11.90 6.46 15.50
CA GLU A 110 11.21 6.99 16.68
C GLU A 110 10.77 5.88 17.67
N GLY A 111 11.00 4.61 17.31
CA GLY A 111 10.63 3.45 18.13
C GLY A 111 9.11 3.24 18.24
N LEU A 112 8.33 3.83 17.32
CA LEU A 112 6.87 3.76 17.29
C LEU A 112 6.36 2.43 16.70
N ILE A 113 7.17 1.80 15.86
CA ILE A 113 6.93 0.45 15.33
C ILE A 113 8.15 -0.42 15.57
N ASP A 114 7.96 -1.74 15.61
CA ASP A 114 9.06 -2.69 15.76
C ASP A 114 9.70 -3.06 14.41
N THR A 115 10.64 -3.99 14.46
CA THR A 115 11.40 -4.44 13.26
C THR A 115 10.52 -5.24 12.31
N GLU A 116 9.59 -6.04 12.83
CA GLU A 116 8.73 -6.90 12.02
C GLU A 116 7.69 -6.06 11.29
N THR A 117 7.01 -5.16 11.99
CA THR A 117 6.08 -4.19 11.37
C THR A 117 6.78 -3.34 10.33
N ARG A 118 8.01 -2.88 10.60
CA ARG A 118 8.80 -2.12 9.62
C ARG A 118 9.04 -2.94 8.34
N ASP A 119 9.48 -4.19 8.46
CA ASP A 119 9.86 -5.00 7.31
C ASP A 119 8.63 -5.36 6.46
N LEU A 120 7.49 -5.65 7.09
CA LEU A 120 6.21 -5.82 6.41
C LEU A 120 5.80 -4.53 5.69
N ALA A 121 5.83 -3.40 6.40
CA ALA A 121 5.45 -2.10 5.85
C ALA A 121 6.33 -1.67 4.66
N LEU A 122 7.64 -1.93 4.70
CA LEU A 122 8.55 -1.64 3.58
C LEU A 122 8.31 -2.52 2.35
N SER A 123 7.58 -3.63 2.47
CA SER A 123 7.17 -4.44 1.32
C SER A 123 5.88 -3.97 0.67
N ALA A 124 5.11 -3.11 1.35
CA ALA A 124 3.80 -2.63 0.93
C ALA A 124 3.76 -1.11 0.66
N ALA A 125 4.69 -0.34 1.22
CA ALA A 125 4.74 1.11 1.03
C ALA A 125 5.45 1.49 -0.27
N PRO A 126 5.06 2.60 -0.92
CA PRO A 126 5.79 3.08 -2.10
C PRO A 126 7.19 3.56 -1.73
N LEU A 127 8.12 3.41 -2.67
CA LEU A 127 9.53 3.79 -2.48
C LEU A 127 9.71 5.28 -2.15
N THR A 128 8.88 6.13 -2.74
CA THR A 128 8.91 7.59 -2.61
C THR A 128 7.54 8.17 -2.96
N GLY A 129 7.30 9.41 -2.55
CA GLY A 129 6.04 10.11 -2.79
C GLY A 129 6.12 11.55 -2.32
N ALA A 130 5.00 12.06 -1.81
CA ALA A 130 4.95 13.31 -1.06
C ALA A 130 5.86 13.23 0.20
N PRO A 131 6.19 14.37 0.83
CA PRO A 131 7.00 14.39 2.06
C PRO A 131 6.44 13.44 3.13
N ALA A 132 7.35 12.74 3.82
CA ALA A 132 7.01 11.72 4.80
C ALA A 132 6.01 12.21 5.86
N ALA A 133 4.90 11.48 5.99
CA ALA A 133 3.82 11.80 6.91
C ALA A 133 3.64 10.69 7.94
N LEU A 134 4.26 10.86 9.12
CA LEU A 134 4.34 9.80 10.15
C LEU A 134 2.97 9.43 10.75
N GLY A 135 2.13 10.42 11.07
CA GLY A 135 0.77 10.17 11.58
C GLY A 135 -0.08 9.37 10.58
N PRO A 136 -0.18 9.82 9.31
CA PRO A 136 -0.81 9.05 8.24
C PRO A 136 -0.25 7.65 8.04
N THR A 137 1.08 7.51 8.06
CA THR A 137 1.72 6.20 7.92
C THR A 137 1.35 5.28 9.09
N LEU A 138 1.36 5.77 10.34
CA LEU A 138 0.98 4.95 11.49
C LEU A 138 -0.51 4.57 11.45
N GLY A 139 -1.38 5.48 11.00
CA GLY A 139 -2.80 5.18 10.79
C GLY A 139 -3.01 4.10 9.74
N TRP A 140 -2.34 4.23 8.60
CA TRP A 140 -2.37 3.25 7.52
C TRP A 140 -1.91 1.86 7.97
N LEU A 141 -0.82 1.77 8.76
CA LEU A 141 -0.36 0.47 9.28
C LEU A 141 -1.45 -0.27 10.07
N VAL A 142 -2.29 0.46 10.81
CA VAL A 142 -3.37 -0.13 11.60
C VAL A 142 -4.55 -0.52 10.71
N THR A 143 -4.99 0.39 9.83
CA THR A 143 -6.16 0.15 8.96
C THR A 143 -5.89 -0.96 7.94
N ASP A 144 -4.65 -1.09 7.46
CA ASP A 144 -4.22 -2.10 6.50
C ASP A 144 -3.81 -3.43 7.18
N GLY A 145 -3.91 -3.51 8.52
CA GLY A 145 -3.62 -4.72 9.28
C GLY A 145 -2.14 -5.11 9.35
N LEU A 146 -1.24 -4.17 9.03
CA LEU A 146 0.22 -4.34 9.16
C LEU A 146 0.70 -4.14 10.61
N LEU A 147 -0.10 -3.45 11.43
CA LEU A 147 0.06 -3.27 12.86
C LEU A 147 -1.23 -3.68 13.57
N ASP A 148 -1.17 -4.79 14.30
CA ASP A 148 -2.30 -5.30 15.05
C ASP A 148 -2.78 -4.32 16.15
N THR A 149 -4.05 -4.47 16.51
CA THR A 149 -4.70 -3.63 17.54
C THR A 149 -3.99 -3.71 18.89
N GLU A 150 -3.54 -4.90 19.33
CA GLU A 150 -2.89 -5.06 20.63
C GLU A 150 -1.55 -4.29 20.72
N PRO A 151 -0.60 -4.45 19.78
CA PRO A 151 0.59 -3.61 19.68
C PRO A 151 0.28 -2.11 19.60
N PHE A 152 -0.72 -1.70 18.83
CA PHE A 152 -1.11 -0.28 18.72
C PHE A 152 -1.64 0.28 20.05
N GLU A 153 -2.42 -0.51 20.79
CA GLU A 153 -2.92 -0.15 22.11
C GLU A 153 -1.79 -0.08 23.16
N ALA A 154 -0.82 -0.99 23.09
CA ALA A 154 0.38 -0.92 23.92
C ALA A 154 1.22 0.33 23.61
N LEU A 155 1.36 0.69 22.34
CA LEU A 155 2.00 1.93 21.89
C LEU A 155 1.31 3.17 22.49
N ARG A 156 -0.03 3.22 22.42
CA ARG A 156 -0.82 4.31 23.00
C ARG A 156 -0.59 4.44 24.50
N ALA A 157 -0.64 3.34 25.24
CA ALA A 157 -0.39 3.35 26.69
C ALA A 157 1.04 3.81 27.02
N ARG A 158 2.03 3.39 26.22
CA ARG A 158 3.43 3.80 26.37
C ARG A 158 3.59 5.31 26.16
N ILE A 159 3.07 5.86 25.06
CA ILE A 159 3.14 7.30 24.74
C ILE A 159 2.45 8.14 25.83
N ALA A 160 1.30 7.69 26.33
CA ALA A 160 0.60 8.36 27.43
C ALA A 160 1.43 8.42 28.73
N ALA A 161 2.29 7.42 28.96
CA ALA A 161 3.19 7.34 30.11
C ALA A 161 4.55 8.02 29.88
N GLU A 162 4.83 8.54 28.69
CA GLU A 162 6.12 9.18 28.38
C GLU A 162 6.32 10.45 29.24
N PRO A 163 7.48 10.59 29.90
CA PRO A 163 7.82 11.83 30.60
C PRO A 163 7.90 12.99 29.61
N ALA A 164 7.64 14.21 30.09
CA ALA A 164 7.65 15.41 29.26
C ALA A 164 9.08 15.81 28.82
N PHE A 165 9.58 15.12 27.79
CA PHE A 165 10.76 15.45 27.00
C PHE A 165 10.35 16.04 25.65
N ALA A 166 11.33 16.56 24.89
CA ALA A 166 11.06 17.20 23.61
C ALA A 166 10.31 16.30 22.61
N THR A 167 10.67 15.01 22.52
CA THR A 167 10.07 14.04 21.59
C THR A 167 8.66 13.59 21.97
N ALA A 168 8.29 13.71 23.25
CA ALA A 168 7.01 13.20 23.72
C ALA A 168 5.80 13.99 23.19
N ALA A 169 6.00 15.25 22.81
CA ALA A 169 4.96 16.05 22.14
C ALA A 169 4.76 15.59 20.69
N ASP A 170 5.85 15.27 19.99
CA ASP A 170 5.80 14.78 18.61
C ASP A 170 5.17 13.38 18.53
N HIS A 171 5.53 12.47 19.44
CA HIS A 171 4.90 11.15 19.52
C HIS A 171 3.39 11.23 19.75
N ARG A 172 2.95 12.13 20.65
CA ARG A 172 1.52 12.36 20.88
C ARG A 172 0.82 12.88 19.63
N ARG A 173 1.41 13.88 18.95
CA ARG A 173 0.85 14.41 17.71
C ARG A 173 0.72 13.33 16.63
N ILE A 174 1.77 12.52 16.43
CA ILE A 174 1.75 11.39 15.48
C ILE A 174 0.64 10.39 15.82
N LEU A 175 0.51 10.04 17.09
CA LEU A 175 -0.54 9.12 17.56
C LEU A 175 -1.94 9.71 17.38
N ASP A 176 -2.14 10.99 17.70
CA ASP A 176 -3.44 11.67 17.55
C ASP A 176 -3.86 11.73 16.06
N GLU A 177 -2.93 12.02 15.16
CA GLU A 177 -3.14 11.98 13.70
C GLU A 177 -3.50 10.57 13.22
N ALA A 178 -2.78 9.53 13.69
CA ALA A 178 -3.05 8.14 13.35
C ALA A 178 -4.44 7.69 13.84
N GLN A 179 -4.83 8.07 15.06
CA GLN A 179 -6.14 7.76 15.62
C GLN A 179 -7.29 8.40 14.84
N ALA A 180 -7.09 9.61 14.33
CA ALA A 180 -8.10 10.26 13.50
C ALA A 180 -8.37 9.48 12.21
N ILE A 181 -7.34 8.87 11.63
CA ILE A 181 -7.44 8.04 10.43
C ILE A 181 -8.12 6.71 10.74
N VAL A 182 -7.67 6.01 11.78
CA VAL A 182 -8.30 4.74 12.22
C VAL A 182 -9.79 4.95 12.52
N ALA A 183 -10.14 6.01 13.24
CA ALA A 183 -11.55 6.32 13.54
C ALA A 183 -12.37 6.66 12.29
N ALA A 184 -11.76 7.29 11.28
CA ALA A 184 -12.44 7.59 10.01
C ALA A 184 -12.71 6.30 9.21
N ASP A 185 -11.74 5.39 9.15
CA ASP A 185 -11.87 4.08 8.48
C ASP A 185 -12.92 3.19 9.14
N GLU A 186 -12.92 3.10 10.47
CA GLU A 186 -13.95 2.38 11.23
C GLU A 186 -15.35 2.94 10.95
N GLN A 187 -15.47 4.27 10.83
CA GLN A 187 -16.73 4.92 10.52
C GLN A 187 -17.19 4.62 9.09
N GLU A 188 -16.29 4.69 8.11
CA GLU A 188 -16.56 4.36 6.71
C GLU A 188 -17.04 2.91 6.57
N THR A 189 -16.32 1.97 7.19
CA THR A 189 -16.70 0.56 7.23
C THR A 189 -18.07 0.37 7.87
N ALA A 190 -18.35 1.05 9.00
CA ALA A 190 -19.66 0.96 9.65
C ALA A 190 -20.80 1.53 8.79
N ASP A 191 -20.55 2.60 8.04
CA ASP A 191 -21.54 3.22 7.16
C ASP A 191 -21.81 2.38 5.91
N MET A 192 -20.76 1.78 5.32
CA MET A 192 -20.88 0.78 4.26
C MET A 192 -21.71 -0.42 4.72
N LEU A 193 -21.45 -0.97 5.91
CA LEU A 193 -22.22 -2.08 6.47
C LEU A 193 -23.68 -1.71 6.73
N LYS A 194 -23.96 -0.49 7.20
CA LYS A 194 -25.35 0.00 7.37
C LYS A 194 -26.05 0.11 6.03
N GLU A 195 -25.39 0.64 5.00
CA GLU A 195 -25.98 0.80 3.68
C GLU A 195 -26.24 -0.56 3.01
N PHE A 196 -25.31 -1.50 3.16
CA PHE A 196 -25.50 -2.88 2.75
C PHE A 196 -26.67 -3.54 3.50
N ALA A 197 -26.81 -3.34 4.80
CA ALA A 197 -27.94 -3.85 5.57
C ALA A 197 -29.28 -3.24 5.12
N ARG A 198 -29.31 -1.94 4.78
CA ARG A 198 -30.50 -1.27 4.23
C ARG A 198 -30.85 -1.77 2.83
N SER A 199 -29.86 -1.93 1.96
CA SER A 199 -30.06 -2.42 0.60
C SER A 199 -30.52 -3.87 0.61
N GLN A 200 -29.98 -4.71 1.50
CA GLN A 200 -30.49 -6.06 1.74
C GLN A 200 -31.91 -6.03 2.32
N GLN A 201 -32.23 -5.17 3.28
CA GLN A 201 -33.60 -5.07 3.83
C GLN A 201 -34.63 -4.59 2.79
N ALA A 202 -34.22 -3.71 1.86
CA ALA A 202 -35.05 -3.28 0.73
C ALA A 202 -35.19 -4.38 -0.35
N SER A 203 -34.11 -5.13 -0.61
CA SER A 203 -34.08 -6.29 -1.51
C SER A 203 -34.89 -7.47 -0.96
N TRP A 204 -34.87 -7.70 0.35
CA TRP A 204 -35.59 -8.80 1.02
C TRP A 204 -37.11 -8.58 1.04
N ARG A 205 -37.58 -7.34 0.92
CA ARG A 205 -39.00 -7.03 0.64
C ARG A 205 -39.43 -7.38 -0.78
N ASN A 206 -38.49 -7.53 -1.72
CA ASN A 206 -38.80 -7.71 -3.14
C ASN A 206 -38.42 -9.09 -3.70
N PHE A 207 -37.37 -9.76 -3.22
CA PHE A 207 -36.93 -11.06 -3.73
C PHE A 207 -36.30 -11.93 -2.62
N GLY A 208 -36.85 -13.12 -2.45
CA GLY A 208 -36.35 -14.11 -1.49
C GLY A 208 -35.06 -14.78 -1.99
N MET A 209 -34.01 -14.64 -1.18
CA MET A 209 -32.79 -15.47 -1.03
C MET A 209 -31.56 -15.32 -1.96
N ILE A 210 -30.42 -15.52 -1.27
CA ILE A 210 -29.03 -15.90 -1.65
C ILE A 210 -28.15 -14.69 -2.06
N VAL A 211 -27.09 -14.27 -1.34
CA VAL A 211 -25.85 -14.97 -0.95
C VAL A 211 -25.21 -14.30 0.30
N VAL A 212 -24.87 -15.08 1.35
CA VAL A 212 -24.11 -14.65 2.55
C VAL A 212 -22.80 -15.44 2.61
N ALA A 213 -21.92 -15.31 1.62
CA ALA A 213 -20.71 -16.15 1.54
C ALA A 213 -19.37 -15.42 1.64
N VAL A 214 -19.30 -14.09 1.60
CA VAL A 214 -17.98 -13.40 1.54
C VAL A 214 -17.53 -12.80 2.89
N VAL A 215 -18.42 -12.53 3.85
CA VAL A 215 -18.05 -11.86 5.11
C VAL A 215 -17.47 -12.82 6.18
N ILE A 216 -17.51 -14.13 5.96
CA ILE A 216 -17.08 -15.11 6.99
C ILE A 216 -15.54 -15.21 7.12
N VAL A 217 -14.75 -14.74 6.14
CA VAL A 217 -13.27 -14.85 6.25
C VAL A 217 -12.67 -13.78 7.17
N ILE A 218 -13.24 -12.57 7.25
CA ILE A 218 -12.72 -11.51 8.14
C ILE A 218 -13.26 -11.68 9.57
N GLY A 219 -14.50 -12.16 9.72
CA GLY A 219 -15.12 -12.33 11.05
C GLY A 219 -14.56 -13.48 11.89
N TRP A 220 -13.85 -14.45 11.31
CA TRP A 220 -13.32 -15.58 12.08
C TRP A 220 -11.99 -15.27 12.77
N TYR A 221 -11.19 -14.33 12.22
CA TYR A 221 -9.94 -13.88 12.85
C TYR A 221 -10.17 -12.91 14.01
N LEU A 222 -11.28 -12.17 14.03
CA LEU A 222 -11.53 -11.15 15.07
C LEU A 222 -12.29 -11.66 16.32
N PHE A 223 -12.82 -12.88 16.32
CA PHE A 223 -13.62 -13.41 17.45
C PHE A 223 -13.34 -14.88 17.83
N GLY A 224 -12.20 -15.43 17.42
CA GLY A 224 -11.82 -16.83 17.62
C GLY A 224 -10.73 -17.08 18.66
N HIS A 225 -10.91 -16.60 19.90
CA HIS A 225 -10.18 -17.10 21.08
C HIS A 225 -11.14 -17.43 22.23
#